data_AF-A0A7Y3F3Z8-F1
#
_entry.id   AF-A0A7Y3F3Z8-F1
#
_cell.length_a   1.000
_cell.length_b   1.000
_cell.length_c   1.000
_cell.angle_alpha   90.00
_cell.angle_beta   90.00
_cell.angle_gamma   90.00
#
_symmetry.space_group_name_H-M   'P 1'
#
loop_
_entity.id
_entity.type
_entity.pdbx_description
1 polymer ?
#
loop_
_entity_poly.entity_id
_entity_poly.type
_entity_poly.pdbx_seq_one_letter_code
_entity_poly.pdbx_strand_id
1 'polypeptide(L)' 'MRYLGLLLTILLVGPIWSQTDDKEQLKAIYDASLTQGKSYTWLNYLSNQIGGRLTGSVQAEQAVEYTKQKL' A
#
# COMPACT_ATOMS: atom_id res chain seq x y z
N MET A 1 -1.68 -43.26 -16.33
CA MET A 1 -1.89 -42.64 -17.65
C MET A 1 -3.25 -41.95 -17.82
N ARG A 2 -4.37 -42.49 -17.30
CA ARG A 2 -5.73 -41.97 -17.59
C ARG A 2 -5.99 -40.50 -17.18
N TYR A 3 -5.34 -39.99 -16.13
CA TYR A 3 -5.53 -38.61 -15.64
C TYR A 3 -4.40 -37.66 -16.02
N LEU A 4 -3.37 -38.13 -16.72
CA LEU A 4 -2.18 -37.34 -17.03
C LEU A 4 -2.50 -36.18 -17.99
N GLY A 5 -3.41 -36.40 -18.95
CA GLY A 5 -3.88 -35.34 -19.84
C GLY A 5 -4.66 -34.25 -19.12
N LEU A 6 -5.49 -34.61 -18.14
CA LEU A 6 -6.25 -33.66 -17.31
C LEU A 6 -5.32 -32.78 -16.47
N LEU A 7 -4.28 -33.40 -15.88
CA LEU A 7 -3.27 -32.70 -15.09
C LEU A 7 -2.45 -31.73 -15.95
N LEU A 8 -2.12 -32.11 -17.19
CA LEU A 8 -1.42 -31.26 -18.15
C LEU A 8 -2.29 -30.07 -18.60
N THR A 9 -3.59 -30.28 -18.83
CA THR A 9 -4.51 -29.18 -19.19
C THR A 9 -4.68 -28.16 -18.07
N ILE A 10 -4.70 -28.59 -16.81
CA ILE A 10 -4.77 -27.68 -15.66
C ILE A 10 -3.49 -26.84 -15.56
N LEU A 11 -2.33 -27.46 -15.82
CA LEU A 11 -1.04 -26.78 -15.77
C LEU A 11 -0.88 -25.70 -16.86
N LEU A 12 -1.46 -25.93 -18.04
CA LEU A 12 -1.34 -25.03 -19.20
C LEU A 12 -2.28 -23.82 -19.14
N VAL A 13 -3.42 -23.93 -18.46
CA VAL A 13 -4.45 -22.87 -18.41
C VAL A 13 -4.31 -21.96 -17.18
N GLY A 14 -3.65 -22.43 -16.11
CA GLY A 14 -3.41 -21.68 -14.88
C GLY A 14 -2.69 -20.32 -15.00
N PRO A 15 -1.65 -20.14 -15.85
CA PRO A 15 -0.88 -18.90 -15.87
C PRO A 15 -1.53 -17.74 -16.64
N ILE A 16 -2.65 -17.96 -17.35
CA ILE A 16 -3.32 -16.94 -18.17
C ILE A 16 -3.84 -15.77 -17.32
N TRP A 17 -4.16 -16.03 -16.05
CA TRP A 17 -4.77 -15.05 -15.13
C TRP A 17 -3.75 -14.16 -14.39
N SER A 18 -2.44 -14.39 -14.57
CA SER A 18 -1.38 -13.64 -13.89
C SER A 18 -0.77 -12.52 -14.76
N GLN A 19 -1.21 -12.35 -16.00
CA GLN A 19 -0.69 -11.32 -16.92
C GLN A 19 -1.44 -10.00 -16.78
N THR A 20 -1.38 -9.37 -15.62
CA THR A 20 -1.54 -7.91 -15.56
C THR A 20 -0.23 -7.27 -15.95
N ASP A 21 -0.24 -6.29 -16.87
CA ASP A 21 0.97 -5.59 -17.28
C ASP A 21 1.53 -4.80 -16.09
N ASP A 22 2.73 -5.18 -15.61
CA ASP A 22 3.43 -4.51 -14.51
C ASP A 22 3.51 -2.99 -14.74
N LYS A 23 3.63 -2.56 -15.99
CA LYS A 23 3.64 -1.15 -16.38
C LYS A 23 2.35 -0.45 -15.98
N GLU A 24 1.19 -1.07 -16.22
CA GLU A 24 -0.10 -0.49 -15.87
C GLU A 24 -0.30 -0.42 -14.36
N GLN A 25 0.14 -1.46 -13.64
CA GLN A 25 0.10 -1.45 -12.16
C GLN A 25 0.98 -0.35 -11.58
N LEU A 26 2.22 -0.22 -12.04
CA LEU A 26 3.14 0.84 -11.60
C LEU A 26 2.61 2.22 -11.93
N LYS A 27 2.01 2.40 -13.12
CA LYS A 27 1.34 3.64 -13.50
C LYS A 27 0.17 3.97 -12.56
N ALA A 28 -0.67 3.00 -12.23
CA ALA A 28 -1.78 3.18 -11.32
C ALA A 28 -1.30 3.60 -9.91
N ILE A 29 -0.24 2.97 -9.39
CA ILE A 29 0.38 3.34 -8.11
C ILE A 29 0.92 4.77 -8.16
N TYR A 30 1.62 5.13 -9.23
CA TYR A 30 2.15 6.48 -9.43
C TYR A 30 1.04 7.53 -9.46
N ASP A 31 0.03 7.32 -10.31
CA ASP A 31 -1.09 8.25 -10.47
C ASP A 31 -1.88 8.40 -9.16
N ALA A 32 -2.14 7.30 -8.44
CA ALA A 32 -2.79 7.33 -7.12
C ALA A 32 -1.95 8.07 -6.08
N SER A 33 -0.63 7.86 -6.07
CA SER A 33 0.27 8.55 -5.13
C SER A 33 0.28 10.07 -5.34
N LEU A 34 0.22 10.53 -6.60
CA LEU A 34 0.17 11.97 -6.92
C LEU A 34 -1.20 12.60 -6.67
N THR A 35 -2.28 11.90 -7.00
CA THR A 35 -3.63 12.51 -7.05
C THR A 35 -4.45 12.25 -5.79
N GLN A 36 -4.17 11.18 -5.07
CA GLN A 36 -4.94 10.73 -3.89
C GLN A 36 -4.09 10.67 -2.61
N GLY A 37 -2.78 10.95 -2.72
CA GLY A 37 -1.85 10.94 -1.59
C GLY A 37 -2.23 11.96 -0.51
N LYS A 38 -2.18 11.54 0.76
CA LYS A 38 -2.48 12.38 1.93
C LYS A 38 -1.23 12.84 2.69
N SER A 39 -0.04 12.53 2.18
CA SER A 39 1.25 12.72 2.85
C SER A 39 1.47 14.16 3.32
N TYR A 40 1.12 15.14 2.49
CA TYR A 40 1.25 16.55 2.86
C TYR A 40 0.30 16.93 4.01
N THR A 41 -0.97 16.54 3.93
CA THR A 41 -1.96 16.82 4.99
C THR A 41 -1.55 16.18 6.32
N TRP A 42 -1.05 14.94 6.28
CA TRP A 42 -0.55 14.25 7.48
C TRP A 42 0.68 14.95 8.05
N LEU A 43 1.66 15.29 7.22
CA LEU A 43 2.86 16.03 7.64
C LEU A 43 2.49 17.38 8.24
N ASN A 44 1.55 18.10 7.64
CA ASN A 44 1.06 19.38 8.14
C ASN A 44 0.47 19.22 9.54
N TYR A 45 -0.41 18.23 9.75
CA TYR A 45 -0.98 17.96 11.07
C TYR A 45 0.08 17.61 12.11
N LEU A 46 0.98 16.69 11.77
CA LEU A 46 2.08 16.30 12.65
C LEU A 46 2.98 17.50 13.01
N SER A 47 3.25 18.40 12.07
CA SER A 47 4.18 19.52 12.25
C SER A 47 3.55 20.72 12.95
N ASN A 48 2.33 21.08 12.60
CA ASN A 48 1.70 22.33 13.03
C ASN A 48 0.66 22.15 14.15
N GLN A 49 0.10 20.95 14.32
CA GLN A 49 -0.94 20.68 15.32
C GLN A 49 -0.37 19.90 16.50
N ILE A 50 0.55 18.95 16.24
CA ILE A 50 1.26 18.23 17.31
C ILE A 50 2.58 18.95 17.67
N GLY A 51 3.38 19.32 16.67
CA GLY A 51 4.64 20.04 16.91
C GLY A 51 5.79 19.15 17.36
N GLY A 52 6.61 19.65 18.28
CA GLY A 52 7.84 18.99 18.73
C GLY A 52 7.59 17.69 19.48
N ARG A 53 8.17 16.59 19.00
CA ARG A 53 7.96 15.22 19.51
C ARG A 53 9.21 14.71 20.25
N LEU A 54 9.57 15.36 21.33
CA LEU A 54 10.67 14.88 22.18
C LEU A 54 10.28 13.51 22.76
N THR A 55 11.20 12.54 22.71
CA THR A 55 10.92 11.18 23.20
C THR A 55 10.41 11.20 24.65
N GLY A 56 9.29 10.52 24.89
CA GLY A 56 8.63 10.46 26.20
C GLY A 56 7.72 11.65 26.52
N SER A 57 7.58 12.63 25.62
CA SER A 57 6.62 13.73 25.79
C SER A 57 5.20 13.33 25.37
N VAL A 58 4.22 14.10 25.84
CA VAL A 58 2.81 13.93 25.45
C VAL A 58 2.62 14.09 23.93
N GLN A 59 3.36 14.99 23.28
CA GLN A 59 3.32 15.18 21.83
C GLN A 59 3.84 13.95 21.07
N ALA A 60 4.85 13.25 21.61
CA ALA A 60 5.32 12.01 21.01
C ALA A 60 4.24 10.92 21.06
N GLU A 61 3.52 10.79 22.18
CA GLU A 61 2.38 9.88 22.31
C GLU A 61 1.24 10.26 21.36
N GLN A 62 0.87 11.55 21.29
CA GLN A 62 -0.14 12.06 20.36
C GLN A 62 0.19 11.74 18.90
N ALA A 63 1.46 11.84 18.51
CA ALA A 63 1.89 11.50 17.15
C ALA A 63 1.76 10.00 16.85
N VAL A 64 2.03 9.15 17.84
CA VAL A 64 1.81 7.70 17.73
C VAL A 64 0.33 7.40 17.56
N GLU A 65 -0.53 7.95 18.41
CA GLU A 65 -1.99 7.73 18.33
C GLU A 65 -2.58 8.27 17.03
N TYR A 66 -2.15 9.45 16.58
CA TYR A 66 -2.56 9.99 15.28
C TYR A 66 -2.18 9.04 14.13
N THR A 67 -0.95 8.51 14.14
CA THR A 67 -0.49 7.61 13.07
C THR A 67 -1.26 6.29 13.08
N LYS A 68 -1.55 5.72 14.26
CA LYS A 68 -2.39 4.51 14.39
C LYS A 68 -3.80 4.72 13.81
N GLN A 69 -4.36 5.92 13.94
CA GLN A 69 -5.68 6.23 13.37
C GLN A 69 -5.68 6.44 11.84
N LYS A 70 -4.51 6.55 11.20
CA LYS A 70 -4.37 6.76 9.75
C LYS A 70 -3.86 5.53 8.99
N LEU A 71 -3.39 4.52 9.71
CA LEU A 71 -3.11 3.17 9.20
C LEU A 71 -4.40 2.36 9.08
#